data_AF-A0A2G7LYB9-F1
#
_entry.id   AF-A0A2G7LYB9-F1
#
_cell.length_a   1.000
_cell.length_b   1.000
_cell.length_c   1.000
_cell.angle_alpha   90.00
_cell.angle_beta   90.00
_cell.angle_gamma   90.00
#
_symmetry.space_group_name_H-M   'P 1'
#
loop_
_entity.id
_entity.type
_entity.pdbx_description
1 polymer ?
#
loop_
_entity_poly.entity_id
_entity_poly.type
_entity_poly.pdbx_seq_one_letter_code
_entity_poly.pdbx_strand_id
1 'polypeptide(L)'
;MKNTLNIDKKSIGLITIANFFFQDYRNNEEFVRQCSGMNGKQINSWLMQYRFQKISETRYRSQNEFVEAYNVNPPMALERLFQERINSDKLSKLNCIDPITIYTYHIKDPNVKFNSFTGYFL
;
A
#
# COMPACT_ATOMS: atom_id res chain seq x y z
N MET A 1 -5.47 -5.35 -19.91
CA MET A 1 -4.91 -6.73 -19.98
C MET A 1 -5.90 -7.71 -19.38
N LYS A 2 -6.33 -8.72 -20.15
CA LYS A 2 -7.05 -9.89 -19.62
C LYS A 2 -6.05 -10.74 -18.84
N ASN A 3 -6.36 -11.06 -17.58
CA ASN A 3 -5.54 -11.97 -16.81
C ASN A 3 -5.69 -13.38 -17.41
N THR A 4 -4.59 -14.03 -17.79
CA THR A 4 -4.55 -15.36 -18.42
C THR A 4 -5.26 -16.44 -17.60
N LEU A 5 -5.47 -16.19 -16.31
CA LEU A 5 -6.08 -17.08 -15.34
C LEU A 5 -7.56 -16.76 -15.02
N ASN A 6 -8.20 -15.79 -15.70
CA ASN A 6 -9.58 -15.34 -15.41
C ASN A 6 -9.84 -14.98 -13.93
N ILE A 7 -8.79 -14.63 -13.18
CA ILE A 7 -8.91 -14.20 -11.79
C ILE A 7 -9.59 -12.84 -11.74
N ASP A 8 -10.64 -12.72 -10.94
CA ASP A 8 -11.37 -11.47 -10.74
C ASP A 8 -10.45 -10.34 -10.21
N LYS A 9 -10.69 -9.10 -10.64
CA LYS A 9 -9.86 -7.94 -10.26
C LYS A 9 -9.77 -7.72 -8.74
N LYS A 10 -10.82 -8.07 -7.98
CA LYS A 10 -10.83 -7.97 -6.52
C LYS A 10 -9.86 -8.97 -5.89
N SER A 11 -9.84 -10.20 -6.40
CA SER A 11 -8.88 -11.24 -6.01
C SER A 11 -7.43 -10.86 -6.32
N ILE A 12 -7.18 -10.18 -7.45
CA ILE A 12 -5.83 -9.63 -7.75
C ILE A 12 -5.43 -8.57 -6.70
N GLY A 13 -6.36 -7.69 -6.31
CA GLY A 13 -6.12 -6.68 -5.27
C GLY A 13 -5.77 -7.30 -3.92
N LEU A 14 -6.52 -8.33 -3.52
CA LEU A 14 -6.25 -9.16 -2.34
C LEU A 14 -4.83 -9.76 -2.37
N ILE A 15 -4.49 -10.45 -3.47
CA ILE A 15 -3.17 -11.08 -3.64
C ILE A 15 -2.04 -10.04 -3.60
N THR A 16 -2.25 -8.87 -4.17
CA THR A 16 -1.24 -7.80 -4.18
C THR A 16 -0.96 -7.28 -2.77
N ILE A 17 -1.99 -7.10 -1.95
CA ILE A 17 -1.83 -6.65 -0.56
C ILE A 17 -1.17 -7.76 0.28
N ALA A 18 -1.61 -9.02 0.11
CA ALA A 18 -1.03 -10.15 0.82
C ALA A 18 0.46 -10.32 0.46
N ASN A 19 0.81 -10.26 -0.83
CA ASN A 19 2.20 -10.32 -1.28
C ASN A 19 3.04 -9.11 -0.85
N PHE A 20 2.43 -7.98 -0.48
CA PHE A 20 3.18 -6.84 0.06
C PHE A 20 3.61 -7.11 1.51
N PHE A 21 2.70 -7.62 2.34
CA PHE A 21 2.96 -7.81 3.78
C PHE A 21 3.53 -9.18 4.16
N PHE A 22 3.25 -10.23 3.40
CA PHE A 22 3.52 -11.62 3.79
C PHE A 22 4.43 -12.33 2.78
N GLN A 23 5.57 -11.71 2.46
CA GLN A 23 6.55 -12.24 1.49
C GLN A 23 7.32 -13.46 2.01
N ASP A 24 7.62 -13.49 3.30
CA ASP A 24 8.41 -14.55 3.92
C ASP A 24 7.53 -15.66 4.47
N TYR A 25 8.07 -16.89 4.47
CA TYR A 25 7.38 -18.10 4.95
C TYR A 25 6.73 -17.94 6.34
N ARG A 26 7.43 -17.29 7.29
CA ARG A 26 6.90 -17.01 8.65
C ARG A 26 5.73 -16.03 8.65
N ASN A 27 5.76 -15.02 7.78
CA ASN A 27 4.68 -14.05 7.65
C ASN A 27 3.46 -14.71 6.98
N ASN A 28 3.68 -15.70 6.12
CA ASN A 28 2.63 -16.47 5.47
C ASN A 28 1.87 -17.37 6.48
N GLU A 29 2.55 -17.97 7.45
CA GLU A 29 1.90 -18.72 8.54
C GLU A 29 0.92 -17.85 9.34
N GLU A 30 1.31 -16.60 9.65
CA GLU A 30 0.42 -15.65 10.33
C GLU A 30 -0.81 -15.33 9.48
N PHE A 31 -0.61 -15.07 8.18
CA PHE A 31 -1.70 -14.81 7.25
C PHE A 31 -2.69 -15.99 7.19
N VAL A 32 -2.18 -17.22 7.03
CA VAL A 32 -3.01 -18.44 6.99
C VAL A 32 -3.75 -18.63 8.31
N ARG A 33 -3.08 -18.45 9.44
CA ARG A 33 -3.69 -18.58 10.78
C ARG A 33 -4.84 -17.60 10.97
N GLN A 34 -4.64 -16.33 10.61
CA GLN A 34 -5.63 -15.27 10.81
C GLN A 34 -6.79 -15.37 9.82
N CYS A 35 -6.56 -15.87 8.61
CA CYS A 35 -7.58 -15.93 7.56
C CYS A 35 -8.27 -17.29 7.43
N SER A 36 -7.88 -18.30 8.21
CA SER A 36 -8.49 -19.63 8.16
C SER A 36 -10.00 -19.57 8.42
N GLY A 37 -10.79 -20.20 7.53
CA GLY A 37 -12.26 -20.18 7.60
C GLY A 37 -12.93 -18.87 7.16
N MET A 38 -12.17 -17.84 6.79
CA MET A 38 -12.71 -16.59 6.27
C MET A 38 -13.04 -16.68 4.77
N ASN A 39 -14.12 -16.04 4.35
CA ASN A 39 -14.38 -15.80 2.93
C ASN A 39 -13.59 -14.60 2.39
N GLY A 40 -13.53 -14.44 1.07
CA GLY A 40 -12.74 -13.37 0.43
C GLY A 40 -13.11 -11.94 0.87
N LYS A 41 -14.37 -11.67 1.24
CA LYS A 41 -14.78 -10.34 1.75
C LYS A 41 -14.22 -10.09 3.15
N GLN A 42 -14.23 -11.12 4.01
CA GLN A 42 -13.65 -11.06 5.35
C GLN A 42 -12.13 -10.87 5.27
N ILE A 43 -11.44 -11.67 4.43
CA ILE A 43 -9.99 -11.54 4.21
C ILE A 43 -9.63 -10.14 3.71
N ASN A 44 -10.38 -9.60 2.74
CA ASN A 44 -10.12 -8.26 2.22
C ASN A 44 -10.31 -7.19 3.31
N SER A 45 -11.33 -7.34 4.15
CA SER A 45 -11.57 -6.41 5.26
C SER A 45 -10.43 -6.47 6.28
N TRP A 46 -9.97 -7.69 6.60
CA TRP A 46 -8.84 -7.91 7.50
C TRP A 46 -7.54 -7.30 6.95
N LEU A 47 -7.20 -7.55 5.68
CA LEU A 47 -6.01 -6.97 5.04
C LEU A 47 -6.03 -5.44 5.02
N MET A 48 -7.20 -4.82 4.81
CA MET A 48 -7.34 -3.37 4.87
C MET A 48 -7.07 -2.84 6.29
N GLN A 49 -7.59 -3.51 7.32
CA GLN A 49 -7.32 -3.15 8.72
C GLN A 49 -5.84 -3.36 9.08
N TYR A 50 -5.25 -4.47 8.63
CA TYR A 50 -3.83 -4.75 8.81
C TYR A 50 -2.95 -3.66 8.18
N ARG A 51 -3.30 -3.19 6.98
CA ARG A 51 -2.63 -2.05 6.34
C ARG A 51 -2.73 -0.79 7.20
N PHE A 52 -3.92 -0.45 7.71
CA PHE A 52 -4.10 0.74 8.55
C PHE A 52 -3.25 0.67 9.83
N GLN A 53 -3.20 -0.52 10.45
CA GLN A 53 -2.31 -0.77 11.57
C GLN A 53 -0.85 -0.53 11.17
N LYS A 54 -0.39 -1.08 10.04
CA LYS A 54 0.99 -0.89 9.58
C LYS A 54 1.33 0.56 9.25
N ILE A 55 0.39 1.34 8.73
CA ILE A 55 0.57 2.78 8.54
C ILE A 55 0.79 3.45 9.90
N SER A 56 0.00 3.12 10.92
CA SER A 56 0.19 3.70 12.25
C SER A 56 1.51 3.31 12.91
N GLU A 57 1.99 2.07 12.69
CA GLU A 57 3.20 1.53 13.32
C GLU A 57 4.50 1.95 12.62
N THR A 58 4.51 2.00 11.28
CA THR A 58 5.75 1.99 10.50
C THR A 58 5.92 3.18 9.56
N ARG A 59 4.91 4.04 9.44
CA ARG A 59 5.04 5.28 8.65
C ARG A 59 6.15 6.16 9.21
N TYR A 60 6.64 7.06 8.36
CA TYR A 60 7.62 8.06 8.73
C TYR A 60 7.12 8.95 9.89
N ARG A 61 7.97 9.12 10.91
CA ARG A 61 7.68 9.88 12.13
C ARG A 61 7.61 11.39 11.87
N SER A 62 8.25 11.85 10.80
CA SER A 62 8.27 13.25 10.42
C SER A 62 8.32 13.43 8.91
N GLN A 63 7.99 14.63 8.46
CA GLN A 63 8.17 15.04 7.07
C GLN A 63 9.62 14.93 6.63
N ASN A 64 10.58 15.30 7.49
CA ASN A 64 12.01 15.23 7.16
C ASN A 64 12.46 13.79 6.91
N GLU A 65 12.05 12.84 7.76
CA GLU A 65 12.37 11.41 7.57
C GLU A 65 11.80 10.89 6.23
N PHE A 66 10.61 11.33 5.84
CA PHE A 66 10.04 10.98 4.54
C PHE A 66 10.82 11.60 3.38
N VAL A 67 11.14 12.90 3.45
CA VAL A 67 11.88 13.61 2.39
C VAL A 67 13.26 12.99 2.18
N GLU A 68 13.98 12.67 3.25
CA GLU A 68 15.27 11.98 3.19
C GLU A 68 15.15 10.62 2.49
N ALA A 69 14.17 9.80 2.88
CA ALA A 69 13.95 8.51 2.25
C ALA A 69 13.52 8.63 0.79
N TYR A 70 12.66 9.61 0.47
CA TYR A 70 12.17 9.87 -0.88
C TYR A 70 13.31 10.28 -1.82
N ASN A 71 14.23 11.13 -1.37
CA ASN A 71 15.37 11.56 -2.16
C ASN A 71 16.36 10.41 -2.48
N VAL A 72 16.38 9.35 -1.67
CA VAL A 72 17.20 8.16 -1.91
C VAL A 72 16.49 7.17 -2.84
N ASN A 73 15.22 6.85 -2.56
CA ASN A 73 14.45 5.89 -3.35
C ASN A 73 12.94 6.25 -3.30
N PRO A 74 12.45 7.07 -4.26
CA PRO A 74 11.07 7.53 -4.25
C PRO A 74 10.04 6.40 -4.27
N PRO A 75 10.17 5.35 -5.13
CA PRO A 75 9.24 4.23 -5.11
C PRO A 75 9.14 3.57 -3.74
N MET A 76 10.27 3.20 -3.13
CA MET A 76 10.28 2.52 -1.84
C MET A 76 9.76 3.41 -0.72
N ALA A 77 10.06 4.72 -0.77
CA ALA A 77 9.55 5.67 0.20
C ALA A 77 8.03 5.81 0.14
N LEU A 78 7.47 5.86 -1.06
CA LEU A 78 6.02 5.85 -1.26
C LEU A 78 5.41 4.51 -0.83
N GLU A 79 6.02 3.37 -1.15
CA GLU A 79 5.51 2.07 -0.71
C GLU A 79 5.44 1.97 0.82
N ARG A 80 6.43 2.51 1.54
CA ARG A 80 6.40 2.61 3.01
C ARG A 80 5.40 3.65 3.53
N LEU A 81 5.24 4.78 2.86
CA LEU A 81 4.28 5.80 3.28
C LEU A 81 2.83 5.27 3.19
N PHE A 82 2.50 4.62 2.06
CA PHE A 82 1.17 4.13 1.76
C PHE A 82 0.93 2.68 2.22
N GLN A 83 1.98 1.92 2.58
CA GLN A 83 1.90 0.49 2.89
C GLN A 83 1.20 -0.30 1.78
N GLU A 84 1.59 -0.03 0.53
CA GLU A 84 1.09 -0.68 -0.68
C GLU A 84 2.20 -0.83 -1.71
N ARG A 85 2.11 -1.85 -2.57
CA ARG A 85 2.99 -1.97 -3.74
C ARG A 85 2.68 -0.87 -4.76
N ILE A 86 3.71 -0.17 -5.23
CA ILE A 86 3.62 0.91 -6.21
C ILE A 86 4.57 0.60 -7.36
N ASN A 87 3.98 0.16 -8.48
CA ASN A 87 4.72 -0.07 -9.72
C ASN A 87 4.83 1.21 -10.56
N SER A 88 5.59 1.13 -11.65
CA SER A 88 5.78 2.22 -12.62
C SER A 88 4.46 2.85 -13.08
N ASP A 89 3.46 2.02 -13.38
CA ASP A 89 2.17 2.49 -13.88
C ASP A 89 1.42 3.31 -12.84
N LYS A 90 1.45 2.92 -11.56
CA LYS A 90 0.88 3.72 -10.47
C LYS A 90 1.67 5.01 -10.30
N LEU A 91 3.00 4.96 -10.23
CA LEU A 91 3.86 6.14 -10.06
C LEU A 91 3.59 7.20 -11.13
N SER A 92 3.42 6.79 -12.38
CA SER A 92 3.15 7.71 -13.49
C SER A 92 1.88 8.56 -13.32
N LYS A 93 0.97 8.16 -12.42
CA LYS A 93 -0.29 8.87 -12.16
C LYS A 93 -0.20 9.91 -11.06
N LEU A 94 0.87 9.92 -10.25
CA LEU A 94 0.96 10.77 -9.06
C LEU A 94 0.97 12.27 -9.41
N ASN A 95 1.51 12.65 -10.57
CA ASN A 95 1.58 14.04 -11.06
C ASN A 95 2.13 15.07 -10.04
N CYS A 96 2.86 14.60 -9.03
CA CYS A 96 3.50 15.41 -8.01
C CYS A 96 4.87 14.80 -7.70
N ILE A 97 5.91 15.62 -7.75
CA ILE A 97 7.29 15.19 -7.45
C ILE A 97 7.82 15.79 -6.15
N ASP A 98 7.07 16.72 -5.53
CA ASP A 98 7.48 17.36 -4.28
C ASP A 98 7.13 16.48 -3.06
N PRO A 99 8.13 15.91 -2.37
CA PRO A 99 7.88 15.05 -1.22
C PRO A 99 7.23 15.79 -0.04
N ILE A 100 7.44 17.11 0.11
CA ILE A 100 6.82 17.88 1.19
C ILE A 100 5.30 17.92 0.99
N THR A 101 4.87 18.27 -0.22
CA THR A 101 3.46 18.29 -0.60
C THR A 101 2.81 16.91 -0.47
N ILE A 102 3.49 15.85 -0.96
CA ILE A 102 2.99 14.47 -0.86
C ILE A 102 2.75 14.08 0.61
N TYR A 103 3.73 14.30 1.50
CA TYR A 103 3.59 13.98 2.91
C TYR A 103 2.46 14.78 3.56
N THR A 104 2.40 16.08 3.28
CA THR A 104 1.41 17.01 3.83
C THR A 104 -0.03 16.61 3.48
N TYR A 105 -0.28 16.15 2.25
CA TYR A 105 -1.60 15.65 1.90
C TYR A 105 -1.87 14.27 2.50
N HIS A 106 -0.87 13.39 2.55
CA HIS A 106 -1.06 12.04 3.09
C HIS A 106 -1.42 12.07 4.58
N ILE A 107 -0.81 12.94 5.39
CA ILE A 107 -1.13 13.01 6.82
C ILE A 107 -2.57 13.45 7.12
N LYS A 108 -3.24 14.13 6.17
CA LYS A 108 -4.65 14.53 6.31
C LYS A 108 -5.60 13.36 6.17
N ASP A 109 -5.24 12.35 5.38
CA ASP A 109 -5.93 11.07 5.26
C ASP A 109 -4.91 9.93 5.15
N PRO A 110 -4.33 9.46 6.27
CA PRO A 110 -3.26 8.46 6.24
C PRO A 110 -3.69 7.11 5.68
N ASN A 111 -5.00 6.84 5.61
CA ASN A 111 -5.54 5.57 5.17
C ASN A 111 -5.88 5.57 3.68
N VAL A 112 -5.75 6.71 2.99
CA VAL A 112 -5.99 6.86 1.56
C VAL A 112 -5.20 5.83 0.76
N LYS A 113 -5.83 5.24 -0.26
CA LYS A 113 -5.14 4.35 -1.20
C LYS A 113 -4.31 5.18 -2.17
N PHE A 114 -3.17 4.67 -2.61
CA PHE A 114 -2.28 5.41 -3.51
C PHE A 114 -3.01 5.93 -4.78
N ASN A 115 -3.81 5.08 -5.44
CA ASN A 115 -4.57 5.49 -6.63
C ASN A 115 -5.65 6.55 -6.37
N SER A 116 -6.19 6.61 -5.15
CA SER A 116 -7.14 7.67 -4.77
C SER A 116 -6.38 8.96 -4.47
N PHE A 117 -5.22 8.84 -3.83
CA PHE A 117 -4.34 9.95 -3.49
C PHE A 117 -3.81 10.70 -4.71
N THR A 118 -3.49 9.98 -5.80
CA THR A 118 -3.06 10.62 -7.05
C THR A 118 -4.10 11.59 -7.60
N GLY A 119 -5.38 11.42 -7.26
CA GLY A 119 -6.47 12.32 -7.64
C GLY A 119 -6.38 13.73 -7.02
N TYR A 120 -5.54 13.94 -6.00
CA TYR A 120 -5.32 15.27 -5.42
C TYR A 120 -4.44 16.18 -6.29
N PHE A 121 -3.83 15.64 -7.35
CA PHE A 121 -2.89 16.34 -8.24
C PHE A 121 -3.31 16.29 -9.71
N LEU A 122 -4.58 16.02 -9.97
CA LEU A 122 -5.18 16.04 -11.31
C LEU A 122 -5.75 17.41 -11.65
#